data_AF-A0A932Z8U8-F1
#
_entry.id   AF-A0A932Z8U8-F1
#
_cell.length_a   1.000
_cell.length_b   1.000
_cell.length_c   1.000
_cell.angle_alpha   90.00
_cell.angle_beta   90.00
_cell.angle_gamma   90.00
#
_symmetry.space_group_name_H-M   'P 1'
#
loop_
_entity.id
_entity.type
_entity.pdbx_description
1 polymer ?
#
loop_
_entity_poly.entity_id
_entity_poly.type
_entity_poly.pdbx_seq_one_letter_code
_entity_poly.pdbx_strand_id
1 'polypeptide(L)' 'MLEHTKLESTSRYLGIEVPLKALAWQDAGSQVWAGYNDPQFLADRRGAKDCAPAVENLRRALTGLVKSALN' A
#
# COMPACT_ATOMS: atom_id res chain seq x y z
N MET A 1 12.57 5.32 -5.43
CA MET A 1 13.10 6.00 -4.22
C MET A 1 12.43 7.35 -3.93
N LEU A 2 11.74 8.00 -4.87
CA LEU A 2 11.14 9.34 -4.67
C LEU A 2 9.76 9.34 -3.99
N GLU A 3 9.03 8.22 -3.99
CA GLU A 3 7.63 8.19 -3.52
C GLU A 3 7.50 7.99 -2.00
N HIS A 4 8.41 7.23 -1.38
CA HIS A 4 8.40 6.98 0.07
C HIS A 4 8.53 8.30 0.84
N THR A 5 9.53 9.11 0.50
CA THR A 5 9.76 10.42 1.13
C THR A 5 8.56 11.35 1.02
N LYS A 6 7.80 11.25 -0.08
CA LYS A 6 6.65 12.13 -0.31
C LYS A 6 5.51 11.82 0.65
N LEU A 7 5.17 10.54 0.86
CA LEU A 7 4.12 10.11 1.80
C LEU A 7 4.45 10.50 3.26
N GLU A 8 5.71 10.28 3.67
CA GLU A 8 6.23 10.67 4.99
C GLU A 8 6.15 12.19 5.22
N SER A 9 6.49 12.97 4.19
CA SER A 9 6.59 14.43 4.28
C SER A 9 5.23 15.14 4.31
N THR A 10 4.19 14.52 3.73
CA THR A 10 2.85 15.11 3.64
C THR A 10 1.98 14.86 4.88
N SER A 11 2.30 13.87 5.71
CA SER A 11 1.64 13.66 7.01
C SER A 11 2.53 12.90 7.98
N ARG A 12 2.80 13.51 9.14
CA ARG A 12 3.59 12.88 10.22
C ARG A 12 3.03 11.54 10.67
N TYR A 13 1.71 11.35 10.55
CA TYR A 13 1.05 10.11 10.97
C TYR A 13 1.03 9.03 9.90
N LEU A 14 1.15 9.39 8.61
CA LEU A 14 1.29 8.40 7.55
C LEU A 14 2.63 7.66 7.63
N GLY A 15 3.65 8.29 8.22
CA GLY A 15 4.92 7.63 8.48
C GLY A 15 4.88 6.49 9.48
N ILE A 16 3.79 6.33 10.22
CA ILE A 16 3.59 5.14 11.08
C ILE A 16 3.11 3.94 10.26
N GLU A 17 2.54 4.18 9.08
CA GLU A 17 2.00 3.14 8.21
C GLU A 17 3.06 2.47 7.33
N VAL A 18 4.31 2.98 7.38
CA VAL A 18 5.46 2.34 6.76
C VAL A 18 6.24 1.47 7.76
N PRO A 19 6.88 0.38 7.30
CA PRO A 19 6.83 -0.16 5.95
C PRO A 19 5.46 -0.73 5.59
N LEU A 20 5.09 -0.59 4.32
CA LEU A 20 3.88 -1.21 3.77
C LEU A 20 3.96 -2.74 3.91
N LYS A 21 2.84 -3.36 4.29
CA LYS A 21 2.75 -4.80 4.56
C LYS A 21 2.01 -5.51 3.43
N ALA A 22 2.55 -6.65 3.01
CA ALA A 22 1.91 -7.60 2.13
C ALA A 22 1.93 -8.99 2.79
N LEU A 23 0.89 -9.78 2.53
CA LEU A 23 0.75 -11.17 2.96
C LEU A 23 0.61 -12.03 1.71
N ALA A 24 1.49 -13.01 1.56
CA ALA A 24 1.36 -14.06 0.55
C ALA A 24 1.03 -15.39 1.26
N TRP A 25 0.08 -16.14 0.72
CA TRP A 25 -0.29 -17.45 1.25
C TRP A 25 -0.76 -18.38 0.14
N GLN A 26 -0.79 -19.68 0.41
CA GLN A 26 -1.34 -20.69 -0.49
C GLN A 26 -2.54 -21.35 0.18
N ASP A 27 -3.62 -21.57 -0.58
CA ASP A 27 -4.78 -22.32 -0.07
C ASP A 27 -4.64 -23.83 -0.29
N ALA A 28 -5.63 -24.60 0.18
CA ALA A 28 -5.65 -26.05 0.06
C ALA A 28 -5.75 -26.56 -1.40
N GLY A 29 -6.14 -25.70 -2.34
CA GLY A 29 -6.17 -25.96 -3.77
C GLY A 29 -4.87 -25.61 -4.49
N SER A 30 -3.80 -25.33 -3.76
CA SER A 30 -2.49 -24.88 -4.29
C SER A 30 -2.52 -23.50 -4.96
N GLN A 31 -3.60 -22.73 -4.86
CA GLN A 31 -3.66 -21.37 -5.37
C GLN A 31 -2.87 -20.42 -4.46
N VAL A 32 -1.97 -19.63 -5.05
CA VAL A 32 -1.23 -18.58 -4.35
C VAL A 32 -2.03 -17.28 -4.38
N TRP A 33 -2.10 -16.63 -3.23
CA TRP A 33 -2.79 -15.36 -3.02
C TRP A 33 -1.81 -14.34 -2.48
N ALA A 34 -2.05 -13.07 -2.79
CA ALA A 34 -1.36 -11.95 -2.17
C ALA A 34 -2.35 -10.85 -1.78
N GLY A 35 -2.21 -10.33 -0.57
CA GLY A 35 -3.03 -9.26 -0.01
C GLY A 35 -2.15 -8.17 0.61
N TYR A 36 -2.66 -6.95 0.63
CA TYR A 36 -2.02 -5.80 1.25
C TYR A 36 -3.10 -4.85 1.76
N ASN A 37 -2.75 -3.99 2.73
CA ASN A 37 -3.68 -2.95 3.18
C ASN A 37 -3.86 -1.91 2.09
N ASP A 38 -5.11 -1.57 1.75
CA ASP A 38 -5.40 -0.50 0.80
C ASP A 38 -4.81 0.83 1.32
N PRO A 39 -3.94 1.50 0.55
CA PRO A 39 -3.42 2.82 0.93
C PRO A 39 -4.50 3.84 1.28
N GLN A 40 -5.69 3.77 0.68
CA GLN A 40 -6.81 4.66 1.04
C GLN A 40 -7.31 4.39 2.47
N PHE A 41 -7.43 3.13 2.86
CA PHE A 41 -7.80 2.74 4.23
C PHE A 41 -6.77 3.27 5.25
N LEU A 42 -5.49 3.20 4.92
CA LEU A 42 -4.41 3.72 5.76
C LEU A 42 -4.48 5.25 5.91
N ALA A 43 -4.81 5.96 4.82
CA ALA A 43 -4.99 7.40 4.82
C ALA A 43 -6.20 7.84 5.67
N ASP A 44 -7.33 7.16 5.50
CA ASP A 44 -8.55 7.46 6.25
C ASP A 44 -8.35 7.22 7.75
N ARG A 45 -7.69 6.11 8.12
CA ARG A 45 -7.36 5.76 9.51
C ARG A 45 -6.52 6.83 10.22
N ARG A 46 -5.72 7.59 9.46
CA ARG A 46 -4.83 8.64 9.99
C ARG A 46 -5.32 10.06 9.68
N GLY A 47 -6.50 10.22 9.08
CA GLY A 47 -7.05 11.52 8.72
C GLY A 47 -6.22 12.29 7.69
N ALA A 48 -5.44 11.60 6.85
CA ALA A 48 -4.44 12.21 5.96
C ALA A 48 -5.02 12.63 4.60
N LYS A 49 -6.07 13.46 4.62
CA LYS A 49 -6.82 13.88 3.42
C LYS A 49 -5.96 14.65 2.39
N ASP A 50 -4.96 15.38 2.85
CA ASP A 50 -4.08 16.19 2.00
C ASP A 50 -3.06 15.36 1.18
N CYS A 51 -3.03 14.04 1.42
CA CYS A 51 -2.07 13.12 0.78
C CYS A 51 -2.66 12.40 -0.44
N ALA A 52 -3.85 12.78 -0.92
CA ALA A 52 -4.60 12.04 -1.94
C ALA A 52 -3.77 11.64 -3.20
N PRO A 53 -2.92 12.50 -3.79
CA PRO A 53 -2.11 12.10 -4.94
C PRO A 53 -1.08 11.01 -4.63
N ALA A 54 -0.47 11.06 -3.44
CA ALA A 54 0.50 10.05 -3.02
C ALA A 54 -0.18 8.71 -2.71
N VAL A 55 -1.38 8.77 -2.11
CA VAL A 55 -2.21 7.59 -1.82
C VAL A 55 -2.60 6.87 -3.12
N GLU A 56 -3.03 7.61 -4.14
CA GLU A 56 -3.40 7.01 -5.43
C GLU A 56 -2.21 6.40 -6.16
N ASN A 57 -1.04 7.07 -6.15
CA ASN A 57 0.17 6.51 -6.72
C ASN A 57 0.56 5.18 -6.06
N LEU A 58 0.49 5.11 -4.73
CA LEU A 58 0.77 3.88 -3.98
C LEU A 58 -0.23 2.77 -4.31
N ARG A 59 -1.52 3.10 -4.43
CA ARG A 59 -2.55 2.12 -4.86
C ARG A 59 -2.20 1.52 -6.21
N ARG A 60 -1.85 2.34 -7.20
CA ARG A 60 -1.48 1.88 -8.54
C ARG A 60 -0.22 1.02 -8.51
N ALA A 61 0.81 1.45 -7.77
CA ALA A 61 2.06 0.72 -7.63
C ALA A 61 1.85 -0.67 -7.00
N LEU A 62 1.15 -0.75 -5.85
CA LEU A 62 0.89 -2.02 -5.16
C LEU A 62 0.02 -2.96 -6.00
N THR A 63 -0.99 -2.43 -6.69
CA THR A 63 -1.81 -3.23 -7.62
C THR A 63 -0.95 -3.82 -8.74
N GLY A 64 -0.04 -3.02 -9.31
CA GLY A 64 0.89 -3.49 -10.34
C GLY A 64 1.81 -4.59 -9.82
N LEU A 65 2.44 -4.38 -8.67
CA LEU A 65 3.34 -5.35 -8.05
C LEU A 65 2.66 -6.68 -7.76
N VAL A 66 1.46 -6.66 -7.16
CA VAL A 66 0.73 -7.90 -6.86
C VAL A 66 0.28 -8.62 -8.12
N LYS A 67 -0.20 -7.90 -9.14
CA LYS A 67 -0.54 -8.51 -10.43
C LYS A 67 0.67 -9.16 -11.09
N SER A 68 1.83 -8.52 -11.03
CA SER A 68 3.08 -9.10 -11.56
C SER A 68 3.59 -10.29 -10.77
N ALA A 69 3.30 -10.38 -9.46
CA ALA A 69 3.75 -11.48 -8.61
C ALA A 69 2.84 -12.72 -8.69
N LEU A 70 1.58 -12.56 -9.11
CA LEU A 70 0.59 -13.64 -9.21
C LEU A 70 0.33 -14.13 -10.65
N ASN A 71 0.95 -13.48 -11.63
CA ASN A 71 1.00 -13.92 -13.03
C ASN A 71 2.27 -14.72 -13.31
#